data_AF-A0A562M0E3-F1
#
_entry.id   AF-A0A562M0E3-F1
#
_cell.length_a   1.000
_cell.length_b   1.000
_cell.length_c   1.000
_cell.angle_alpha   90.00
_cell.angle_beta   90.00
_cell.angle_gamma   90.00
#
_symmetry.space_group_name_H-M   'P 1'
#
loop_
_entity.id
_entity.type
_entity.pdbx_description
1 polymer ?
#
loop_
_entity_poly.entity_id
_entity_poly.type
_entity_poly.pdbx_seq_one_letter_code
_entity_poly.pdbx_strand_id
1 'polypeptide(L)'
;MAISFRSMQRGCVTAALLAATGTGFAAEPPVTDVAPIGAVRLAFDCQARALPTQREVGEVLGLYNFSQVYDARARLMSEVGRACQRVGIERVEVVVLPAAPSRHDAHYLARLDTPIR
;
A
#
# COMPACT_ATOMS: atom_id res chain seq x y z
N MET A 1 -9.93 2.14 0.70
CA MET A 1 -8.90 1.55 -0.18
C MET A 1 -8.38 2.67 -1.08
N ALA A 2 -7.14 3.12 -0.85
CA ALA A 2 -6.51 4.14 -1.67
C ALA A 2 -5.60 3.43 -2.69
N ILE A 3 -5.97 3.48 -3.96
CA ILE A 3 -5.18 2.89 -5.06
C ILE A 3 -4.35 4.04 -5.62
N SER A 4 -3.05 4.04 -5.29
CA SER A 4 -2.13 5.09 -5.71
C SER A 4 -1.41 4.66 -6.99
N PHE A 5 -1.69 5.35 -8.10
CA PHE A 5 -1.03 5.14 -9.38
C PHE A 5 0.25 5.98 -9.42
N ARG A 6 1.42 5.35 -9.37
CA ARG A 6 2.68 6.06 -9.57
C ARG A 6 3.04 6.03 -11.06
N SER A 7 2.84 7.15 -11.74
CA SER A 7 3.45 7.41 -13.05
C SER A 7 4.93 7.73 -12.82
N MET A 8 5.83 7.00 -13.48
CA MET A 8 7.27 7.24 -13.37
C MET A 8 7.67 8.39 -14.31
N GLN A 9 7.41 9.63 -13.90
CA GLN A 9 7.94 10.82 -14.57
C GLN A 9 9.37 11.11 -14.07
N ARG A 10 10.34 11.05 -14.98
CA ARG A 10 11.71 11.54 -14.76
C ARG A 10 11.67 13.07 -14.70
N GLY A 11 11.63 13.62 -13.48
CA GLY A 11 11.69 15.06 -13.22
C GLY A 11 12.97 15.41 -12.45
N CYS A 12 13.73 16.37 -13.00
CA CYS A 12 15.05 16.80 -12.58
C CYS A 12 15.19 17.13 -11.09
N VAL A 13 16.29 16.65 -10.52
CA VAL A 13 16.83 17.00 -9.20
C VAL A 13 17.19 18.48 -9.16
N THR A 14 16.68 19.22 -8.18
CA THR A 14 17.28 20.48 -7.73
C THR A 14 17.43 20.45 -6.22
N ALA A 15 18.69 20.57 -5.80
CA ALA A 15 19.15 20.59 -4.42
C ALA A 15 18.95 21.98 -3.81
N ALA A 16 18.65 22.05 -2.51
CA ALA A 16 18.90 23.22 -1.69
C ALA A 16 19.13 22.79 -0.24
N LEU A 17 20.39 22.87 0.20
CA LEU A 17 20.82 22.77 1.59
C LEU A 17 20.52 24.10 2.31
N LEU A 18 19.95 24.04 3.52
CA LEU A 18 20.18 25.05 4.55
C LEU A 18 20.11 24.41 5.95
N ALA A 19 21.13 24.69 6.75
CA ALA A 19 21.34 24.27 8.12
C ALA A 19 20.88 25.34 9.11
N ALA A 20 20.46 24.95 10.34
CA ALA A 20 20.91 25.55 11.62
C ALA A 20 20.04 25.20 12.86
N THR A 21 20.76 24.90 13.96
CA THR A 21 20.50 25.18 15.40
C THR A 21 19.33 24.53 16.18
N GLY A 22 19.65 23.40 16.84
CA GLY A 22 19.65 23.16 18.30
C GLY A 22 18.49 23.57 19.22
N THR A 23 17.84 22.58 19.84
CA THR A 23 17.51 22.51 21.28
C THR A 23 17.41 21.04 21.70
N GLY A 24 18.16 20.63 22.73
CA GLY A 24 18.14 19.28 23.28
C GLY A 24 16.97 19.09 24.24
N PHE A 25 15.97 18.31 23.82
CA PHE A 25 15.04 17.64 24.71
C PHE A 25 15.53 16.21 24.90
N ALA A 26 15.66 15.77 26.15
CA ALA A 26 15.81 14.35 26.49
C ALA A 26 14.50 13.65 26.11
N ALA A 27 14.40 13.27 24.84
CA ALA A 27 13.32 12.46 24.32
C ALA A 27 13.51 11.04 24.82
N GLU A 28 12.52 10.50 25.54
CA GLU A 28 12.32 9.06 25.61
C GLU A 28 12.47 8.48 24.19
N PRO A 29 13.20 7.36 24.02
CA PRO A 29 13.38 6.80 22.68
C PRO A 29 11.97 6.56 22.14
N PRO A 30 11.57 7.22 21.03
CA PRO A 30 10.29 6.90 20.43
C PRO A 30 10.37 5.41 20.10
N VAL A 31 9.38 4.65 20.55
CA VAL A 31 9.16 3.29 20.07
C VAL A 31 8.74 3.43 18.61
N THR A 32 9.73 3.66 17.75
CA THR A 32 9.61 3.80 16.29
C THR A 32 9.81 2.47 15.58
N ASP A 33 9.82 1.35 16.31
CA ASP A 33 9.82 0.04 15.69
C ASP A 33 8.38 -0.40 15.38
N VAL A 34 7.67 0.45 14.64
CA VAL A 34 6.51 0.00 13.88
C VAL A 34 7.09 -0.76 12.71
N ALA A 35 7.05 -2.10 12.79
CA ALA A 35 7.44 -2.96 11.69
C ALA A 35 6.85 -2.40 10.39
N PRO A 36 7.66 -2.17 9.34
CA PRO A 36 7.18 -1.52 8.13
C PRO A 36 6.04 -2.38 7.59
N ILE A 37 4.83 -1.83 7.57
CA ILE A 37 3.68 -2.53 7.01
C ILE A 37 3.95 -2.61 5.51
N GLY A 38 4.45 -3.76 5.07
CA GLY A 38 5.00 -3.94 3.74
C GLY A 38 3.95 -3.66 2.68
N ALA A 39 4.16 -2.62 1.89
CA ALA A 39 3.31 -2.34 0.74
C ALA A 39 3.53 -3.44 -0.31
N VAL A 40 2.44 -4.10 -0.73
CA VAL A 40 2.50 -5.13 -1.78
C VAL A 40 2.33 -4.46 -3.14
N ARG A 41 3.13 -4.88 -4.12
CA ARG A 41 3.08 -4.33 -5.50
C ARG A 41 2.61 -5.41 -6.47
N LEU A 42 1.58 -5.10 -7.23
CA LEU A 42 1.13 -5.87 -8.39
C LEU A 42 1.54 -5.12 -9.65
N ALA A 43 2.17 -5.80 -10.59
CA ALA A 43 2.60 -5.20 -11.84
C ALA A 43 1.91 -5.86 -13.04
N PHE A 44 1.39 -5.03 -13.93
CA PHE A 44 0.66 -5.46 -15.11
C PHE A 44 1.35 -4.91 -16.35
N ASP A 45 1.63 -5.80 -17.30
CA ASP A 45 2.05 -5.43 -18.65
C ASP A 45 0.79 -5.22 -19.49
N CYS A 46 0.64 -4.02 -20.07
CA CYS A 46 -0.52 -3.65 -20.87
C CYS A 46 -0.61 -4.38 -22.21
N GLN A 47 0.49 -4.97 -22.69
CA GLN A 47 0.53 -5.80 -23.88
C GLN A 47 0.25 -7.27 -23.58
N ALA A 48 0.49 -7.72 -22.34
CA ALA A 48 0.18 -9.06 -21.90
C ALA A 48 -1.30 -9.20 -21.54
N ARG A 49 -1.96 -10.26 -22.05
CA ARG A 49 -3.34 -10.61 -21.62
C ARG A 49 -3.38 -11.40 -20.30
N ALA A 50 -2.27 -11.45 -19.56
CA ALA A 50 -2.19 -12.20 -18.33
C ALA A 50 -2.93 -11.45 -17.21
N LEU A 51 -3.98 -12.08 -16.70
CA LEU A 51 -4.75 -11.57 -15.57
C LEU A 51 -4.28 -12.26 -14.28
N PRO A 52 -4.30 -11.56 -13.13
CA PRO A 52 -3.98 -12.20 -11.86
C PRO A 52 -5.07 -13.23 -11.54
N THR A 53 -4.66 -14.31 -10.91
CA THR A 53 -5.56 -15.36 -10.42
C THR A 53 -6.35 -14.86 -9.21
N GLN A 54 -7.49 -15.50 -8.92
CA GLN A 54 -8.26 -15.17 -7.71
C GLN A 54 -7.44 -15.39 -6.44
N ARG A 55 -6.62 -16.45 -6.39
CA ARG A 55 -5.74 -16.75 -5.27
C ARG A 55 -4.73 -15.63 -5.02
N GLU A 56 -4.05 -15.15 -6.07
CA GLU A 56 -3.10 -14.05 -5.95
C GLU A 56 -3.77 -12.76 -5.47
N VAL A 57 -4.96 -12.44 -6.00
CA VAL A 57 -5.71 -11.25 -5.53
C VAL A 57 -6.13 -11.41 -4.07
N GLY A 58 -6.59 -12.60 -3.68
CA GLY A 58 -6.99 -12.89 -2.30
C GLY A 58 -5.82 -12.78 -1.31
N GLU A 59 -4.68 -13.37 -1.64
CA GLU A 59 -3.47 -13.32 -0.82
C GLU A 59 -2.96 -11.87 -0.66
N VAL A 60 -2.89 -11.12 -1.76
CA VAL A 60 -2.37 -9.73 -1.73
C VAL A 60 -3.30 -8.78 -0.98
N LEU A 61 -4.61 -9.01 -1.04
CA LEU A 61 -5.60 -8.15 -0.39
C LEU A 61 -6.02 -8.66 0.99
N GLY A 62 -5.51 -9.81 1.45
CA GLY A 62 -5.95 -10.45 2.70
C GLY A 62 -7.42 -10.87 2.67
N LEU A 63 -7.95 -11.21 1.50
CA LEU A 63 -9.35 -11.61 1.30
C LEU A 63 -9.45 -13.12 1.21
N TYR A 64 -10.26 -13.71 2.09
CA TYR A 64 -10.49 -15.16 2.16
C TYR A 64 -11.92 -15.56 1.79
N ASN A 65 -12.79 -14.58 1.50
CA ASN A 65 -14.14 -14.82 1.02
C ASN A 65 -14.17 -14.76 -0.52
N PHE A 66 -14.67 -15.83 -1.16
CA PHE A 66 -14.70 -15.93 -2.63
C PHE A 66 -15.41 -14.77 -3.33
N SER A 67 -16.57 -14.32 -2.80
CA SER A 67 -17.30 -13.19 -3.39
C SER A 67 -16.51 -11.89 -3.30
N GLN A 68 -15.88 -11.63 -2.15
CA GLN A 68 -15.01 -10.46 -1.98
C GLN A 68 -13.80 -10.48 -2.92
N VAL A 69 -13.16 -11.65 -3.08
CA VAL A 69 -12.04 -11.83 -4.01
C VAL A 69 -12.48 -11.58 -5.45
N TYR A 70 -13.64 -12.09 -5.84
CA TYR A 70 -14.20 -11.87 -7.18
C TYR A 70 -14.43 -10.39 -7.46
N ASP A 71 -15.12 -9.68 -6.55
CA ASP A 71 -15.43 -8.27 -6.69
C ASP A 71 -14.16 -7.40 -6.73
N ALA A 72 -13.22 -7.69 -5.84
CA ALA A 72 -11.93 -7.00 -5.78
C ALA A 72 -11.13 -7.20 -7.07
N ARG A 73 -11.10 -8.43 -7.60
CA ARG A 73 -10.44 -8.75 -8.87
C ARG A 73 -11.10 -8.02 -10.04
N ALA A 74 -12.42 -8.02 -10.13
CA ALA A 74 -13.15 -7.34 -11.20
C ALA A 74 -12.84 -5.84 -11.20
N ARG A 75 -12.85 -5.21 -10.02
CA ARG A 75 -12.49 -3.80 -9.87
C ARG A 75 -11.05 -3.52 -10.27
N LEU A 76 -10.09 -4.31 -9.77
CA LEU A 76 -8.67 -4.20 -10.10
C LEU A 76 -8.45 -4.23 -11.63
N MET A 77 -9.08 -5.18 -12.31
CA MET A 77 -8.97 -5.32 -13.77
C MET A 77 -9.59 -4.15 -14.53
N SER A 78 -10.72 -3.61 -14.05
CA SER A 78 -11.31 -2.41 -14.67
C SER A 78 -10.39 -1.20 -14.56
N GLU A 79 -9.78 -0.99 -13.39
CA GLU A 79 -8.88 0.14 -13.15
C GLU A 79 -7.57 0.01 -13.94
N VAL A 80 -6.95 -1.18 -13.94
CA VAL A 80 -5.76 -1.47 -14.75
C VAL A 80 -6.07 -1.31 -16.24
N GLY A 81 -7.21 -1.84 -16.71
CA GLY A 81 -7.62 -1.71 -18.10
C GLY A 81 -7.76 -0.25 -18.55
N ARG A 82 -8.38 0.60 -17.72
CA ARG A 82 -8.46 2.05 -18.00
C ARG A 82 -7.10 2.73 -18.00
N ALA A 83 -6.19 2.32 -17.12
CA ALA A 83 -4.84 2.87 -17.07
C ALA A 83 -4.03 2.49 -18.31
N CYS A 84 -4.13 1.24 -18.77
CA CYS A 84 -3.46 0.75 -19.97
C CYS A 84 -3.97 1.37 -21.28
N GLN A 85 -5.20 1.89 -21.31
CA GLN A 85 -5.72 2.61 -22.48
C GLN A 85 -5.13 4.02 -22.66
N ARG A 86 -4.37 4.52 -21.69
CA ARG A 86 -3.71 5.84 -21.80
C ARG A 86 -2.51 5.74 -22.73
N VAL A 87 -2.33 6.75 -23.59
CA VAL A 87 -1.24 6.80 -24.56
C VAL A 87 0.12 6.74 -23.85
N GLY A 88 1.01 5.87 -24.33
CA GLY A 88 2.38 5.73 -23.82
C GLY A 88 2.50 4.92 -22.52
N ILE A 89 1.42 4.27 -22.04
CA ILE A 89 1.50 3.37 -20.89
C ILE A 89 1.71 1.93 -21.36
N GLU A 90 2.87 1.37 -20.99
CA GLU A 90 3.21 -0.04 -21.26
C GLU A 90 3.05 -0.91 -20.01
N ARG A 91 3.18 -0.32 -18.82
CA ARG A 91 3.13 -1.02 -17.54
C ARG A 91 2.37 -0.23 -16.49
N VAL A 92 1.57 -0.94 -15.70
CA VAL A 92 0.81 -0.38 -14.57
C VAL A 92 1.26 -1.07 -13.29
N GLU A 93 1.65 -0.28 -12.28
CA GLU A 93 1.92 -0.77 -10.93
C GLU A 93 0.79 -0.37 -9.99
N VAL A 94 0.23 -1.36 -9.30
CA VAL A 94 -0.77 -1.16 -8.25
C VAL A 94 -0.08 -1.41 -6.91
N VAL A 95 -0.04 -0.37 -6.09
CA VAL A 95 0.49 -0.43 -4.73
C VAL A 95 -0.68 -0.64 -3.78
N VAL A 96 -0.68 -1.79 -3.10
CA VAL A 96 -1.64 -2.11 -2.05
C VAL A 96 -1.01 -1.70 -0.73
N LEU A 97 -1.60 -0.67 -0.12
CA LEU A 97 -1.28 -0.28 1.23
C LEU A 97 -2.16 -1.09 2.19
N PRO A 98 -1.57 -1.76 3.18
CA PRO A 98 -2.32 -2.43 4.23
C PRO A 98 -3.23 -1.41 4.92
N ALA A 99 -4.51 -1.76 5.06
CA ALA A 99 -5.46 -0.90 5.73
C ALA A 99 -5.03 -0.72 7.18
N ALA A 100 -5.11 0.51 7.69
CA ALA A 100 -4.94 0.74 9.12
C ALA A 100 -5.92 -0.17 9.89
N PRO A 101 -5.49 -0.76 11.02
CA PRO A 101 -6.36 -1.61 11.83
C PRO A 101 -7.65 -0.85 12.15
N SER A 102 -8.78 -1.58 12.17
CA SER A 102 -10.03 -0.95 12.56
C SER A 102 -9.92 -0.43 14.00
N ARG A 103 -10.68 0.61 14.37
CA ARG A 103 -10.70 1.10 15.76
C ARG A 103 -11.02 -0.03 16.76
N HIS A 104 -11.78 -1.03 16.35
CA HIS A 104 -12.10 -2.20 17.17
C HIS A 104 -10.86 -3.08 17.41
N ASP A 105 -10.07 -3.33 16.38
CA ASP A 105 -8.82 -4.11 16.49
C ASP A 105 -7.79 -3.38 17.35
N ALA A 106 -7.68 -2.05 17.18
CA ALA A 106 -6.79 -1.22 17.99
C ALA A 106 -7.15 -1.28 19.49
N HIS A 107 -8.44 -1.24 19.84
CA HIS A 107 -8.90 -1.38 21.23
C HIS A 107 -8.69 -2.79 21.79
N TYR A 108 -8.87 -3.83 20.97
CA TYR A 108 -8.62 -5.22 21.40
C TYR A 108 -7.13 -5.46 21.68
N LEU A 109 -6.25 -5.03 20.78
CA LEU A 109 -4.80 -5.13 20.96
C LEU A 109 -4.33 -4.34 22.17
N ALA A 110 -4.82 -3.11 22.36
CA ALA A 110 -4.50 -2.30 23.54
C ALA A 110 -4.94 -2.94 24.87
N ARG A 111 -5.99 -3.79 24.86
CA ARG A 111 -6.44 -4.52 26.05
C ARG A 111 -5.57 -5.74 26.35
N LEU A 112 -5.01 -6.39 25.33
CA LEU A 112 -4.11 -7.53 25.51
C LEU A 112 -2.75 -7.13 26.11
N ASP A 113 -2.30 -5.91 25.85
CA ASP A 113 -1.05 -5.37 26.41
C ASP A 113 -1.20 -4.86 27.86
N THR A 114 -2.39 -4.90 28.44
CA THR A 114 -2.57 -4.50 29.85
C THR A 114 -2.11 -5.62 30.77
N PRO A 115 -1.06 -5.43 31.60
CA PRO A 115 -0.65 -6.45 32.57
C PRO A 115 -1.77 -6.65 33.60
N ILE A 116 -2.17 -7.91 33.81
CA ILE A 116 -3.10 -8.30 34.87
C ILE A 116 -2.39 -8.03 36.20
N ARG A 117 -2.94 -7.12 37.01
CA ARG A 117 -2.45 -6.76 38.34
C ARG A 117 -3.05 -7.66 39.41
#